data_AF-A0A7K4CFI1-F1
#
_entry.id   AF-A0A7K4CFI1-F1
#
_cell.length_a   1.000
_cell.length_b   1.000
_cell.length_c   1.000
_cell.angle_alpha   90.00
_cell.angle_beta   90.00
_cell.angle_gamma   90.00
#
_symmetry.space_group_name_H-M   'P 1'
#
loop_
_entity.id
_entity.type
_entity.pdbx_description
1 polymer ?
#
loop_
_entity_poly.entity_id
_entity_poly.type
_entity_poly.pdbx_seq_one_letter_code
_entity_poly.pdbx_strand_id
1 'polypeptide(L)'
;MMTTRGSRHDHAVSEQIGAVLLVTVVVMLVAVVGVILTSQSPPQKIPSMKASIWNDSQNIYLRHGGGDALSAGDIKIYIDGQDETANFSLSTAPDEDWQSWQIGKILVNPWGSRPYTSIQVVYTTGSSGAILASSGSIFSSSGAGLGGDHIITASAGTGGSISPSGEVTVPDLGSQIFYITPDDGYNVTNVVVDGESQGVLLSYEFSNVVTNHTIMAAFLEEYTITASASAGGTITPSGVITVGYNGNQSFTMAPDAGKILYDVLVDGASVGPVTTYEFTNVLADHTIVASYTNILHYITATAGTGGTITPAGTVAVPEGTGQTFT
;
A
#
# COMPACT_ATOMS: atom_id res chain seq x y z
N MET A 1 48.61 -72.33 -45.54
CA MET A 1 47.36 -72.16 -46.33
C MET A 1 46.20 -72.19 -45.35
N MET A 2 45.44 -71.09 -45.23
CA MET A 2 44.02 -71.01 -44.82
C MET A 2 43.60 -71.63 -43.45
N THR A 3 42.76 -71.07 -42.58
CA THR A 3 41.81 -69.97 -42.64
C THR A 3 41.31 -69.67 -41.20
N THR A 4 40.78 -68.46 -41.05
CA THR A 4 40.03 -67.82 -39.95
C THR A 4 38.95 -68.62 -39.20
N ARG A 5 38.81 -68.34 -37.89
CA ARG A 5 37.54 -68.07 -37.16
C ARG A 5 37.82 -67.94 -35.64
N GLY A 6 37.26 -67.01 -34.88
CA GLY A 6 36.23 -66.04 -35.19
C GLY A 6 36.10 -65.00 -34.08
N SER A 7 35.66 -63.82 -34.50
CA SER A 7 35.12 -62.76 -33.66
C SER A 7 33.91 -63.28 -32.86
N ARG A 8 33.93 -63.10 -31.54
CA ARG A 8 32.74 -63.16 -30.69
C ARG A 8 32.76 -62.01 -29.69
N HIS A 9 31.92 -61.02 -30.00
CA HIS A 9 30.99 -60.32 -29.10
C HIS A 9 31.51 -59.82 -27.74
N ASP A 10 32.14 -58.64 -27.73
CA ASP A 10 32.35 -57.85 -26.49
C ASP A 10 31.63 -56.49 -26.59
N HIS A 11 30.33 -56.51 -26.87
CA HIS A 11 29.45 -55.33 -26.77
C HIS A 11 28.12 -55.74 -26.14
N ALA A 12 28.11 -56.07 -24.86
CA ALA A 12 26.84 -56.31 -24.16
C ALA A 12 26.87 -56.15 -22.64
N VAL A 13 28.05 -56.06 -22.00
CA VAL A 13 28.09 -55.93 -20.53
C VAL A 13 28.12 -54.46 -20.07
N SER A 14 28.81 -53.56 -20.77
CA SER A 14 29.00 -52.19 -20.29
C SER A 14 27.73 -51.33 -20.35
N GLU A 15 26.94 -51.45 -21.42
CA GLU A 15 25.74 -50.63 -21.60
C GLU A 15 24.61 -51.05 -20.64
N GLN A 16 24.43 -52.36 -20.44
CA GLN A 16 23.41 -52.91 -19.53
C GLN A 16 23.78 -52.69 -18.06
N ILE A 17 25.06 -52.86 -17.70
CA ILE A 17 25.54 -52.58 -16.33
C ILE A 17 25.51 -51.08 -16.05
N GLY A 18 25.91 -50.24 -17.01
CA GLY A 18 25.84 -48.79 -16.90
C GLY A 18 24.40 -48.27 -16.74
N ALA A 19 23.46 -48.82 -17.50
CA ALA A 19 22.04 -48.50 -17.36
C ALA A 19 21.47 -48.92 -16.01
N VAL A 20 21.80 -50.13 -15.52
CA VAL A 20 21.37 -50.60 -14.20
C VAL A 20 21.95 -49.71 -13.09
N LEU A 21 23.21 -49.28 -13.20
CA LEU A 21 23.87 -48.42 -12.21
C LEU A 21 23.32 -46.99 -12.23
N LEU A 22 22.97 -46.46 -13.40
CA LEU A 22 22.31 -45.16 -13.52
C LEU A 22 20.92 -45.19 -12.89
N VAL A 23 20.12 -46.22 -13.19
CA VAL A 23 18.76 -46.36 -12.66
C VAL A 23 18.78 -46.50 -11.14
N THR A 24 19.72 -47.26 -10.57
CA THR A 24 19.81 -47.40 -9.10
C THR A 24 20.18 -46.09 -8.42
N VAL A 25 21.10 -45.30 -9.00
CA VAL A 25 21.46 -43.98 -8.46
C VAL A 25 20.29 -42.99 -8.56
N VAL A 26 19.57 -42.98 -9.68
CA VAL A 26 18.40 -42.11 -9.86
C VAL A 26 17.29 -42.51 -8.87
N VAL A 27 17.02 -43.80 -8.69
CA VAL A 27 16.01 -44.27 -7.73
C VAL A 27 16.42 -43.91 -6.30
N MET A 28 17.70 -44.02 -5.93
CA MET A 28 18.18 -43.55 -4.63
C MET A 28 18.02 -42.04 -4.45
N LEU A 29 18.38 -41.24 -5.47
CA LEU A 29 18.21 -39.79 -5.41
C LEU A 29 16.74 -39.39 -5.28
N VAL A 30 15.85 -40.02 -6.04
CA VAL A 30 14.40 -39.77 -5.95
C VAL A 30 13.86 -40.21 -4.58
N ALA A 31 14.34 -41.33 -4.02
CA ALA A 31 13.95 -41.76 -2.68
C ALA A 31 14.44 -40.80 -1.60
N VAL A 32 15.68 -40.32 -1.68
CA VAL A 32 16.24 -39.32 -0.74
C VAL A 32 15.49 -38.00 -0.84
N VAL A 33 15.24 -37.50 -2.05
CA VAL A 33 14.45 -36.28 -2.28
C VAL A 33 13.01 -36.47 -1.80
N GLY A 34 12.41 -37.64 -2.04
CA GLY A 34 11.09 -38.00 -1.53
C GLY A 34 11.05 -37.95 0.00
N VAL A 35 12.01 -38.57 0.67
CA VAL A 35 12.13 -38.53 2.14
C VAL A 35 12.36 -37.09 2.63
N ILE A 36 13.17 -36.28 1.95
CA ILE A 36 13.39 -34.87 2.33
C ILE A 36 12.10 -34.05 2.20
N LEU A 37 11.29 -34.29 1.16
CA LEU A 37 10.01 -33.60 0.94
C LEU A 37 8.92 -34.08 1.92
N THR A 38 8.88 -35.38 2.25
CA THR A 38 7.87 -35.94 3.17
C THR A 38 8.25 -35.85 4.64
N SER A 39 9.52 -35.63 4.98
CA SER A 39 9.99 -35.47 6.37
C SER A 39 9.98 -34.03 6.86
N GLN A 40 9.49 -33.09 6.05
CA GLN A 40 9.23 -31.74 6.53
C GLN A 40 8.11 -31.83 7.56
N SER A 41 8.46 -31.65 8.83
CA SER A 41 7.44 -31.50 9.88
C SER A 41 6.54 -30.34 9.47
N PRO A 42 5.20 -30.49 9.56
CA PRO A 42 4.29 -29.41 9.22
C PRO A 42 4.69 -28.14 9.98
N PRO A 43 4.60 -26.95 9.37
CA PRO A 43 4.96 -25.71 10.05
C PRO A 43 4.19 -25.63 11.36
N GLN A 44 4.91 -25.59 12.49
CA GLN A 44 4.27 -25.51 13.79
C GLN A 44 3.55 -24.17 13.90
N LYS A 45 2.24 -24.22 14.10
CA LYS A 45 1.41 -23.04 14.26
C LYS A 45 1.71 -22.42 15.62
N ILE A 46 2.19 -21.18 15.63
CA ILE A 46 2.30 -20.39 16.86
C ILE A 46 0.88 -20.14 17.39
N PRO A 47 0.58 -20.45 18.66
CA PRO A 47 -0.75 -20.22 19.21
C PRO A 47 -1.07 -18.73 19.24
N SER A 48 -2.29 -18.36 18.86
CA SER A 48 -2.74 -16.98 18.93
C SER A 48 -3.40 -16.76 20.28
N MET A 49 -2.81 -15.95 21.15
CA MET A 49 -3.36 -15.65 22.47
C MET A 49 -3.26 -14.17 22.81
N LYS A 50 -4.11 -13.69 23.72
CA LYS A 50 -4.01 -12.35 24.33
C LYS A 50 -3.86 -12.50 25.84
N ALA A 51 -2.86 -11.86 26.44
CA ALA A 51 -2.67 -11.87 27.88
C ALA A 51 -2.77 -10.46 28.44
N SER A 52 -3.30 -10.34 29.66
CA SER A 52 -3.17 -9.13 30.47
C SER A 52 -2.24 -9.44 31.64
N ILE A 53 -1.27 -8.57 31.88
CA ILE A 53 -0.28 -8.72 32.95
C ILE A 53 -0.43 -7.53 33.89
N TRP A 54 -0.56 -7.78 35.19
CA TRP A 54 -0.61 -6.74 36.21
C TRP A 54 -0.01 -7.29 37.51
N ASN A 55 0.14 -6.44 38.52
CA ASN A 55 0.67 -6.82 39.82
C ASN A 55 0.03 -5.97 40.92
N ASP A 56 0.26 -6.37 42.16
CA ASP A 56 0.08 -5.55 43.34
C ASP A 56 1.37 -5.55 44.18
N SER A 57 1.28 -5.17 45.46
CA SER A 57 2.43 -5.13 46.38
C SER A 57 3.01 -6.51 46.75
N GLN A 58 2.30 -7.59 46.48
CA GLN A 58 2.64 -8.95 46.91
C GLN A 58 2.71 -9.94 45.75
N ASN A 59 1.95 -9.73 44.67
CA ASN A 59 1.75 -10.72 43.62
C ASN A 59 1.85 -10.12 42.22
N ILE A 60 2.26 -10.96 41.26
CA ILE A 60 2.14 -10.75 39.82
C ILE A 60 0.99 -11.60 39.31
N TYR A 61 0.22 -11.07 38.37
CA TYR A 61 -0.96 -11.68 37.79
C TYR A 61 -0.90 -11.70 36.27
N LEU A 62 -1.24 -12.85 35.67
CA LEU A 62 -1.38 -13.04 34.22
C LEU A 62 -2.77 -13.59 33.94
N ARG A 63 -3.60 -12.86 33.18
CA ARG A 63 -4.92 -13.31 32.72
C ARG A 63 -4.90 -13.70 31.27
N HIS A 64 -5.48 -14.85 30.97
CA HIS A 64 -5.75 -15.25 29.59
C HIS A 64 -6.94 -14.45 29.04
N GLY A 65 -6.67 -13.46 28.21
CA GLY A 65 -7.65 -12.53 27.64
C GLY A 65 -8.40 -13.07 26.41
N GLY A 66 -7.92 -14.13 25.77
CA GLY A 66 -8.60 -14.79 24.63
C GLY A 66 -7.62 -15.56 23.74
N GLY A 67 -8.15 -16.33 22.77
CA GLY A 67 -7.35 -17.12 21.83
C GLY A 67 -7.18 -18.59 22.22
N ASP A 68 -6.12 -19.22 21.72
CA ASP A 68 -5.79 -20.62 21.93
C ASP A 68 -5.36 -20.88 23.39
N ALA A 69 -5.81 -22.00 23.98
CA ALA A 69 -5.35 -22.43 25.30
C ALA A 69 -3.92 -22.95 25.25
N LEU A 70 -3.17 -22.76 26.33
CA LEU A 70 -1.74 -23.08 26.41
C LEU A 70 -1.45 -24.12 27.48
N SER A 71 -0.64 -25.12 27.17
CA SER A 71 -0.14 -26.08 28.17
C SER A 71 1.06 -25.48 28.90
N ALA A 72 1.21 -25.80 30.18
CA ALA A 72 2.35 -25.31 30.98
C ALA A 72 3.71 -25.74 30.43
N GLY A 73 3.79 -26.93 29.81
CA GLY A 73 5.00 -27.42 29.17
C GLY A 73 5.37 -26.72 27.85
N ASP A 74 4.43 -25.98 27.25
CA ASP A 74 4.61 -25.36 25.95
C ASP A 74 5.07 -23.90 26.05
N ILE A 75 5.06 -23.33 27.26
CA ILE A 75 5.43 -21.94 27.50
C ILE A 75 6.44 -21.79 28.64
N LYS A 76 7.18 -20.68 28.58
CA LYS A 76 8.03 -20.18 29.64
C LYS A 76 7.60 -18.77 30.01
N ILE A 77 7.48 -18.50 31.30
CA ILE A 77 7.20 -17.17 31.85
C ILE A 77 8.50 -16.66 32.45
N TYR A 78 9.09 -15.65 31.81
CA TYR A 78 10.29 -15.00 32.30
C TYR A 78 9.93 -13.76 33.11
N ILE A 79 10.63 -13.54 34.22
CA ILE A 79 10.67 -12.26 34.92
C ILE A 79 12.14 -11.82 34.90
N ASP A 80 12.41 -10.66 34.31
CA ASP A 80 13.78 -10.13 34.11
C ASP A 80 14.73 -11.13 33.43
N GLY A 81 14.19 -11.89 32.48
CA GLY A 81 14.92 -12.91 31.74
C GLY A 81 15.24 -14.19 32.52
N GLN A 82 14.80 -14.33 33.78
CA GLN A 82 14.85 -15.57 34.54
C GLN A 82 13.55 -16.35 34.40
N ASP A 83 13.63 -17.66 34.20
CA ASP A 83 12.47 -18.53 34.07
C ASP A 83 11.78 -18.73 35.43
N GLU A 84 10.57 -18.21 35.55
CA GLU A 84 9.76 -18.20 36.76
C GLU A 84 8.46 -18.99 36.59
N THR A 85 8.34 -19.78 35.51
CA THR A 85 7.13 -20.50 35.12
C THR A 85 6.55 -21.37 36.25
N ALA A 86 7.42 -22.03 37.00
CA ALA A 86 7.03 -22.92 38.10
C ALA A 86 6.55 -22.18 39.36
N ASN A 87 6.83 -20.87 39.46
CA ASN A 87 6.42 -20.04 40.61
C ASN A 87 5.06 -19.37 40.39
N PHE A 88 4.42 -19.62 39.25
CA PHE A 88 3.03 -19.26 39.00
C PHE A 88 2.09 -20.40 39.38
N SER A 89 0.95 -20.08 39.99
CA SER A 89 -0.16 -21.00 40.24
C SER A 89 -1.49 -20.39 39.79
N LEU A 90 -2.52 -21.21 39.58
CA LEU A 90 -3.85 -20.70 39.25
C LEU A 90 -4.44 -19.98 40.46
N SER A 91 -4.98 -18.77 40.25
CA SER A 91 -5.65 -18.00 41.33
C SER A 91 -6.80 -18.77 41.98
N THR A 92 -7.39 -19.74 41.28
CA THR A 92 -8.49 -20.58 41.78
C THR A 92 -8.03 -21.89 42.44
N ALA A 93 -6.74 -22.24 42.30
CA ALA A 93 -6.12 -23.46 42.82
C ALA A 93 -4.63 -23.18 43.10
N PRO A 94 -4.31 -22.41 44.16
CA PRO A 94 -2.95 -21.92 44.40
C PRO A 94 -1.97 -23.00 44.86
N ASP A 95 -2.48 -24.12 45.40
CA ASP A 95 -1.68 -25.25 45.91
C ASP A 95 -1.46 -26.35 44.85
N GLU A 96 -1.92 -26.16 43.62
CA GLU A 96 -1.80 -27.12 42.52
C GLU A 96 -0.95 -26.57 41.38
N ASP A 97 -0.09 -27.43 40.80
CA ASP A 97 0.64 -27.12 39.58
C ASP A 97 -0.35 -26.96 38.41
N TRP A 98 -0.37 -25.76 37.82
CA TRP A 98 -1.22 -25.51 36.67
C TRP A 98 -0.72 -26.29 35.45
N GLN A 99 -1.60 -27.09 34.84
CA GLN A 99 -1.26 -27.90 33.66
C GLN A 99 -1.64 -27.20 32.35
N SER A 100 -2.66 -26.35 32.40
CA SER A 100 -3.13 -25.57 31.25
C SER A 100 -3.62 -24.19 31.69
N TRP A 101 -3.37 -23.21 30.83
CA TRP A 101 -3.84 -21.84 30.97
C TRP A 101 -4.90 -21.57 29.92
N GLN A 102 -6.14 -21.44 30.38
CA GLN A 102 -7.33 -21.29 29.55
C GLN A 102 -7.90 -19.88 29.64
N ILE A 103 -8.69 -19.50 28.63
CA ILE A 103 -9.37 -18.19 28.56
C ILE A 103 -10.08 -17.87 29.89
N GLY A 104 -9.85 -16.65 30.39
CA GLY A 104 -10.43 -16.12 31.62
C GLY A 104 -9.73 -16.57 32.91
N LYS A 105 -8.84 -17.57 32.87
CA LYS A 105 -8.06 -18.00 34.02
C LYS A 105 -6.89 -17.05 34.30
N ILE A 106 -6.54 -16.96 35.58
CA ILE A 106 -5.50 -16.06 36.09
C ILE A 106 -4.42 -16.91 36.75
N LEU A 107 -3.18 -16.73 36.30
CA LEU A 107 -1.98 -17.21 36.97
C LEU A 107 -1.45 -16.14 37.91
N VAL A 108 -0.95 -16.55 39.06
CA VAL A 108 -0.47 -15.67 40.14
C VAL A 108 0.90 -16.14 40.59
N ASN A 109 1.86 -15.22 40.72
CA ASN A 109 3.17 -15.48 41.32
C ASN A 109 3.34 -14.56 42.54
N PRO A 110 3.57 -15.10 43.75
CA PRO A 110 3.79 -14.32 44.97
C PRO A 110 5.22 -13.75 45.00
N TRP A 111 5.52 -12.88 44.04
CA TRP A 111 6.84 -12.25 43.83
C TRP A 111 7.29 -11.39 45.02
N GLY A 112 6.33 -10.95 45.83
CA GLY A 112 6.51 -9.96 46.88
C GLY A 112 6.72 -8.56 46.32
N SER A 113 7.25 -7.67 47.14
CA SER A 113 7.50 -6.27 46.79
C SER A 113 8.81 -6.06 46.02
N ARG A 114 9.33 -7.10 45.34
CA ARG A 114 10.58 -7.02 44.60
C ARG A 114 10.33 -6.26 43.29
N PRO A 115 11.18 -5.29 42.93
CA PRO A 115 11.07 -4.64 41.63
C PRO A 115 11.33 -5.69 40.54
N TYR A 116 10.65 -5.54 39.41
CA TYR A 116 10.93 -6.27 38.19
C TYR A 116 10.81 -5.31 37.01
N THR A 117 11.62 -5.57 35.98
CA THR A 117 11.74 -4.72 34.79
C THR A 117 10.99 -5.27 33.59
N SER A 118 10.76 -6.58 33.50
CA SER A 118 10.03 -7.18 32.39
C SER A 118 9.43 -8.52 32.77
N ILE A 119 8.27 -8.84 32.20
CA ILE A 119 7.64 -10.14 32.26
C ILE A 119 7.38 -10.56 30.82
N GLN A 120 7.75 -11.78 30.44
CA GLN A 120 7.52 -12.30 29.10
C GLN A 120 6.92 -13.70 29.17
N VAL A 121 5.84 -13.93 28.45
CA VAL A 121 5.29 -15.25 28.19
C VAL A 121 5.78 -15.68 26.81
N VAL A 122 6.58 -16.74 26.76
CA VAL A 122 7.27 -17.22 25.57
C VAL A 122 6.81 -18.62 25.26
N TYR A 123 6.36 -18.86 24.03
CA TYR A 123 6.10 -20.18 23.50
C TYR A 123 7.42 -20.88 23.16
N THR A 124 7.62 -22.10 23.66
CA THR A 124 8.90 -22.81 23.59
C THR A 124 8.86 -24.13 22.84
N THR A 125 7.76 -24.47 22.16
CA THR A 125 7.75 -25.66 21.30
C THR A 125 8.27 -25.32 19.90
N GLY A 126 9.18 -26.15 19.38
CA GLY A 126 9.75 -26.01 18.03
C GLY A 126 11.14 -25.37 17.96
N SER A 127 11.62 -25.13 16.73
CA SER A 127 12.94 -24.57 16.40
C SER A 127 13.03 -23.05 16.51
N SER A 128 11.91 -22.36 16.72
CA SER A 128 11.83 -20.91 16.89
C SER A 128 10.77 -20.58 17.94
N GLY A 129 11.20 -20.21 19.15
CA GLY A 129 10.28 -19.72 20.18
C GLY A 129 9.63 -18.39 19.79
N ALA A 130 8.46 -18.09 20.33
CA ALA A 130 7.72 -16.86 20.03
C ALA A 130 7.25 -16.17 21.32
N ILE A 131 7.37 -14.84 21.39
CA ILE A 131 6.79 -14.08 22.51
C ILE A 131 5.28 -14.00 22.29
N LEU A 132 4.51 -14.53 23.23
CA LEU A 132 3.05 -14.53 23.22
C LEU A 132 2.47 -13.31 23.96
N ALA A 133 3.17 -12.84 24.98
CA ALA A 133 2.84 -11.63 25.71
C ALA A 133 4.07 -11.08 26.42
N SER A 134 4.14 -9.76 26.60
CA SER A 134 5.19 -9.13 27.40
C SER A 134 4.64 -7.93 28.16
N SER A 135 5.05 -7.75 29.42
CA SER A 135 4.91 -6.46 30.09
C SER A 135 6.10 -5.60 29.64
N GLY A 136 5.82 -4.59 28.82
CA GLY A 136 6.76 -3.48 28.61
C GLY A 136 7.10 -2.85 29.97
N SER A 137 8.35 -2.44 30.12
CA SER A 137 9.01 -2.29 31.41
C SER A 137 8.41 -1.27 32.38
N ILE A 138 7.69 -1.72 33.42
CA ILE A 138 7.34 -0.96 34.63
C ILE A 138 7.15 -2.04 35.74
N PHE A 139 7.85 -2.07 36.88
CA PHE A 139 7.64 -1.25 38.07
C PHE A 139 8.89 -1.24 38.98
N SER A 140 9.43 -0.06 39.27
CA SER A 140 10.22 0.17 40.49
C SER A 140 9.70 1.42 41.19
N SER A 141 9.06 1.17 42.34
CA SER A 141 8.95 2.01 43.54
C SER A 141 8.53 3.48 43.43
N SER A 142 7.45 3.77 44.17
CA SER A 142 7.16 5.03 44.87
C SER A 142 7.01 6.31 44.03
N GLY A 143 5.76 6.69 43.78
CA GLY A 143 5.38 8.11 43.68
C GLY A 143 6.09 8.95 42.63
N ALA A 144 6.03 8.55 41.36
CA ALA A 144 6.11 9.40 40.16
C ALA A 144 5.71 8.53 38.96
N GLY A 145 5.08 9.11 37.95
CA GLY A 145 4.27 8.42 36.94
C GLY A 145 4.97 7.29 36.17
N LEU A 146 4.22 6.21 35.97
CA LEU A 146 4.37 5.26 34.88
C LEU A 146 4.48 6.05 33.56
N GLY A 147 5.26 5.58 32.58
CA GLY A 147 5.08 6.05 31.19
C GLY A 147 3.61 5.85 30.85
N GLY A 148 2.86 6.96 30.83
CA GLY A 148 1.41 6.93 30.78
C GLY A 148 0.93 6.43 29.43
N ASP A 149 -0.37 6.15 29.33
CA ASP A 149 -0.99 6.12 28.01
C ASP A 149 -0.74 7.47 27.32
N HIS A 150 -0.37 7.42 26.05
CA HIS A 150 -0.23 8.61 25.23
C HIS A 150 -1.52 8.85 24.45
N ILE A 151 -1.87 10.11 24.32
CA ILE A 151 -3.03 10.54 23.54
C ILE A 151 -2.54 11.02 22.19
N ILE A 152 -3.08 10.42 21.14
CA ILE A 152 -3.00 10.95 19.78
C ILE A 152 -4.32 11.68 19.51
N THR A 153 -4.25 12.99 19.33
CA THR A 153 -5.43 13.77 18.97
C THR A 153 -5.56 13.83 17.45
N ALA A 154 -6.55 13.15 16.91
CA ALA A 154 -6.83 13.06 15.48
C ALA A 154 -8.00 13.96 15.08
N SER A 155 -7.80 14.81 14.08
CA SER A 155 -8.83 15.71 13.57
C SER A 155 -8.80 15.76 12.04
N ALA A 156 -9.94 16.12 11.46
CA ALA A 156 -10.12 16.30 10.03
C ALA A 156 -10.75 17.68 9.80
N GLY A 157 -10.27 18.41 8.80
CA GLY A 157 -10.93 19.59 8.27
C GLY A 157 -12.22 19.24 7.53
N THR A 158 -12.91 20.25 7.01
CA THR A 158 -14.09 20.07 6.13
C THR A 158 -13.71 19.36 4.84
N GLY A 159 -14.56 18.44 4.35
CA GLY A 159 -14.35 17.76 3.06
C GLY A 159 -13.69 16.38 3.17
N GLY A 160 -13.71 15.78 4.35
CA GLY A 160 -13.26 14.41 4.54
C GLY A 160 -13.26 13.99 6.00
N SER A 161 -12.68 12.83 6.25
CA SER A 161 -12.62 12.22 7.58
C SER A 161 -11.25 11.58 7.86
N ILE A 162 -10.96 11.42 9.15
CA ILE A 162 -9.84 10.63 9.66
C ILE A 162 -10.39 9.57 10.63
N SER A 163 -9.86 8.35 10.57
CA SER A 163 -10.31 7.23 11.40
C SER A 163 -9.11 6.44 11.95
N PRO A 164 -8.99 6.26 13.28
CA PRO A 164 -9.87 6.81 14.33
C PRO A 164 -9.80 8.35 14.42
N SER A 165 -10.84 9.00 14.95
CA SER A 165 -10.88 10.47 15.20
C SER A 165 -11.02 10.78 16.68
N GLY A 166 -10.72 12.04 17.07
CA GLY A 166 -10.74 12.49 18.45
C GLY A 166 -9.49 12.08 19.22
N GLU A 167 -9.61 11.96 20.54
CA GLU A 167 -8.52 11.46 21.39
C GLU A 167 -8.42 9.93 21.28
N VAL A 168 -7.27 9.45 20.82
CA VAL A 168 -6.97 8.03 20.68
C VAL A 168 -5.88 7.67 21.68
N THR A 169 -6.25 6.85 22.66
CA THR A 169 -5.33 6.38 23.70
C THR A 169 -4.48 5.24 23.16
N VAL A 170 -3.16 5.43 23.17
CA VAL A 170 -2.16 4.45 22.74
C VAL A 170 -1.24 4.15 23.91
N PRO A 171 -1.05 2.87 24.30
CA PRO A 171 -0.09 2.51 25.34
C PRO A 171 1.33 2.99 24.99
N ASP A 172 2.17 3.25 26.00
CA ASP A 172 3.59 3.54 25.78
C ASP A 172 4.28 2.46 24.91
N LEU A 173 5.08 2.90 23.95
CA LEU A 173 5.69 2.11 22.87
C LEU A 173 4.69 1.41 21.92
N GLY A 174 3.40 1.70 22.01
CA GLY A 174 2.38 1.19 21.10
C GLY A 174 2.45 1.83 19.71
N SER A 175 1.69 1.25 18.78
CA SER A 175 1.52 1.79 17.42
C SER A 175 0.03 2.00 17.12
N GLN A 176 -0.28 3.01 16.31
CA GLN A 176 -1.64 3.29 15.84
C GLN A 176 -1.61 3.79 14.40
N ILE A 177 -2.43 3.17 13.55
CA ILE A 177 -2.65 3.60 12.16
C ILE A 177 -3.92 4.43 12.05
N PHE A 178 -3.84 5.51 11.27
CA PHE A 178 -4.95 6.37 10.89
C PHE A 178 -5.21 6.23 9.40
N TYR A 179 -6.47 6.13 9.02
CA TYR A 179 -6.93 6.17 7.63
C TYR A 179 -7.61 7.50 7.37
N ILE A 180 -7.34 8.09 6.22
CA ILE A 180 -7.82 9.41 5.81
C ILE A 180 -8.62 9.21 4.53
N THR A 181 -9.85 9.70 4.52
CA THR A 181 -10.79 9.49 3.42
C THR A 181 -11.42 10.84 3.06
N PRO A 182 -11.08 11.41 1.89
CA PRO A 182 -11.78 12.58 1.35
C PRO A 182 -13.25 12.26 1.08
N ASP A 183 -14.09 13.27 1.23
CA ASP A 183 -15.46 13.23 0.72
C ASP A 183 -15.47 13.36 -0.81
N ASP A 184 -16.57 13.00 -1.46
CA ASP A 184 -16.72 13.16 -2.91
C ASP A 184 -16.51 14.63 -3.32
N GLY A 185 -15.66 14.87 -4.33
CA GLY A 185 -15.31 16.21 -4.80
C GLY A 185 -14.21 16.89 -3.99
N TYR A 186 -13.59 16.20 -3.03
CA TYR A 186 -12.46 16.70 -2.25
C TYR A 186 -11.22 15.82 -2.43
N ASN A 187 -10.05 16.40 -2.20
CA ASN A 187 -8.79 15.67 -2.11
C ASN A 187 -8.02 16.06 -0.84
N VAL A 188 -7.20 15.13 -0.34
CA VAL A 188 -6.28 15.43 0.77
C VAL A 188 -5.24 16.41 0.24
N THR A 189 -5.16 17.59 0.82
CA THR A 189 -4.09 18.55 0.50
C THR A 189 -2.89 18.38 1.39
N ASN A 190 -3.11 17.98 2.65
CA ASN A 190 -2.03 17.77 3.60
C ASN A 190 -2.48 16.92 4.78
N VAL A 191 -1.52 16.21 5.36
CA VAL A 191 -1.62 15.59 6.67
C VAL A 191 -0.55 16.22 7.53
N VAL A 192 -0.95 16.87 8.62
CA VAL A 192 -0.03 17.53 9.55
C VAL A 192 0.11 16.66 10.79
N VAL A 193 1.33 16.30 11.14
CA VAL A 193 1.66 15.51 12.34
C VAL A 193 2.56 16.34 13.22
N ASP A 194 2.13 16.59 14.46
CA ASP A 194 2.86 17.40 15.45
C ASP A 194 3.30 18.80 14.94
N GLY A 195 2.47 19.39 14.09
CA GLY A 195 2.74 20.68 13.46
C GLY A 195 3.56 20.60 12.16
N GLU A 196 4.09 19.43 11.80
CA GLU A 196 4.90 19.22 10.61
C GLU A 196 4.11 18.58 9.46
N SER A 197 4.26 19.14 8.27
CA SER A 197 3.60 18.67 7.05
C SER A 197 4.15 17.32 6.59
N GLN A 198 3.30 16.31 6.50
CA GLN A 198 3.60 14.99 5.93
C GLN A 198 3.19 14.88 4.45
N GLY A 199 2.51 15.89 3.91
CA GLY A 199 2.05 15.93 2.52
C GLY A 199 0.74 15.15 2.32
N VAL A 200 0.49 14.75 1.08
CA VAL A 200 -0.75 14.07 0.68
C VAL A 200 -0.64 12.58 1.01
N LEU A 201 -1.34 12.14 2.07
CA LEU A 201 -1.38 10.76 2.52
C LEU A 201 -2.83 10.31 2.78
N LEU A 202 -3.13 9.07 2.41
CA LEU A 202 -4.41 8.42 2.74
C LEU A 202 -4.34 7.57 4.02
N SER A 203 -3.14 7.41 4.58
CA SER A 203 -2.91 6.73 5.85
C SER A 203 -1.63 7.21 6.51
N TYR A 204 -1.59 7.20 7.83
CA TYR A 204 -0.39 7.49 8.61
C TYR A 204 -0.31 6.56 9.83
N GLU A 205 0.86 6.00 10.08
CA GLU A 205 1.10 5.13 11.23
C GLU A 205 2.07 5.78 12.21
N PHE A 206 1.63 5.97 13.45
CA PHE A 206 2.52 6.21 14.57
C PHE A 206 3.05 4.87 15.07
N SER A 207 4.37 4.77 15.23
CA SER A 207 5.04 3.58 15.77
C SER A 207 5.85 3.93 17.00
N ASN A 208 5.90 3.02 17.97
CA ASN A 208 6.66 3.18 19.22
C ASN A 208 6.37 4.53 19.89
N VAL A 209 5.09 4.81 20.14
CA VAL A 209 4.62 6.09 20.69
C VAL A 209 5.15 6.27 22.11
N VAL A 210 5.97 7.29 22.32
CA VAL A 210 6.59 7.63 23.62
C VAL A 210 6.13 8.98 24.18
N THR A 211 5.31 9.70 23.43
CA THR A 211 4.73 11.00 23.80
C THR A 211 3.34 11.14 23.18
N ASN A 212 2.54 12.10 23.67
CA ASN A 212 1.32 12.51 22.99
C ASN A 212 1.64 13.08 21.60
N HIS A 213 0.73 12.85 20.65
CA HIS A 213 0.85 13.35 19.29
C HIS A 213 -0.43 14.02 18.82
N THR A 214 -0.32 14.77 17.74
CA THR A 214 -1.46 15.31 17.00
C THR A 214 -1.37 14.91 15.55
N ILE A 215 -2.52 14.60 14.95
CA ILE A 215 -2.65 14.40 13.51
C ILE A 215 -3.88 15.14 13.00
N MET A 216 -3.68 15.94 11.95
CA MET A 216 -4.74 16.70 11.32
C MET A 216 -4.72 16.47 9.81
N ALA A 217 -5.82 15.95 9.27
CA ALA A 217 -6.03 15.86 7.83
C ALA A 217 -6.69 17.14 7.31
N ALA A 218 -6.13 17.73 6.27
CA ALA A 218 -6.67 18.88 5.56
C ALA A 218 -7.10 18.48 4.16
N PHE A 219 -8.27 18.95 3.75
CA PHE A 219 -8.88 18.66 2.47
C PHE A 219 -9.21 19.97 1.74
N LEU A 220 -9.24 19.90 0.42
CA LEU A 220 -9.67 20.99 -0.44
C LEU A 220 -10.64 20.44 -1.48
N GLU A 221 -11.70 21.20 -1.73
CA GLU A 221 -12.66 20.92 -2.80
C GLU A 221 -11.96 21.07 -4.14
N GLU A 222 -12.33 20.23 -5.11
CA GLU A 222 -11.78 20.27 -6.46
C GLU A 222 -12.89 20.32 -7.50
N TYR A 223 -12.61 21.05 -8.57
CA TYR A 223 -13.44 21.14 -9.75
C TYR A 223 -12.71 20.59 -10.96
N THR A 224 -13.47 20.26 -11.99
CA THR A 224 -12.94 19.71 -13.23
C THR A 224 -13.09 20.70 -14.39
N ILE A 225 -12.07 20.78 -15.23
CA ILE A 225 -12.12 21.48 -16.50
C ILE A 225 -11.94 20.44 -17.60
N THR A 226 -12.97 20.23 -18.40
CA THR A 226 -12.90 19.31 -19.54
C THR A 226 -12.44 20.07 -20.78
N ALA A 227 -11.21 19.80 -21.20
CA ALA A 227 -10.55 20.43 -22.34
C ALA A 227 -10.49 19.50 -23.56
N SER A 228 -10.94 19.99 -24.71
CA SER A 228 -10.91 19.24 -25.97
C SER A 228 -10.57 20.10 -27.18
N ALA A 229 -10.08 19.46 -28.24
CA ALA A 229 -9.73 20.11 -29.50
C ALA A 229 -10.33 19.33 -30.66
N SER A 230 -10.85 20.02 -31.68
CA SER A 230 -11.21 19.40 -32.95
C SER A 230 -9.96 18.95 -33.70
N ALA A 231 -10.13 18.11 -34.74
CA ALA A 231 -9.02 17.77 -35.63
C ALA A 231 -8.37 19.01 -36.26
N GLY A 232 -7.05 19.00 -36.42
CA GLY A 232 -6.28 20.10 -37.00
C GLY A 232 -5.59 21.04 -36.00
N GLY A 233 -5.52 20.64 -34.72
CA GLY A 233 -4.72 21.34 -33.73
C GLY A 233 -4.79 20.65 -32.37
N THR A 234 -4.22 21.30 -31.37
CA THR A 234 -4.11 20.79 -30.00
C THR A 234 -4.50 21.86 -28.97
N ILE A 235 -5.13 21.41 -27.88
CA ILE A 235 -5.26 22.17 -26.64
C ILE A 235 -4.40 21.50 -25.57
N THR A 236 -3.62 22.27 -24.82
CA THR A 236 -2.74 21.76 -23.76
C THR A 236 -2.94 22.55 -22.47
N PRO A 237 -3.24 21.88 -21.33
CA PRO A 237 -3.55 20.44 -21.20
C PRO A 237 -4.87 20.05 -21.91
N SER A 238 -5.06 18.75 -22.19
CA SER A 238 -6.31 18.20 -22.75
C SER A 238 -6.89 17.11 -21.84
N GLY A 239 -8.17 16.76 -22.05
CA GLY A 239 -8.89 15.78 -21.24
C GLY A 239 -9.58 16.41 -20.04
N VAL A 240 -9.75 15.64 -18.96
CA VAL A 240 -10.28 16.13 -17.69
C VAL A 240 -9.10 16.62 -16.85
N ILE A 241 -9.11 17.90 -16.51
CA ILE A 241 -8.10 18.54 -15.64
C ILE A 241 -8.77 18.84 -14.31
N THR A 242 -8.16 18.42 -13.22
CA THR A 242 -8.64 18.75 -11.87
C THR A 242 -7.95 20.00 -11.34
N VAL A 243 -8.74 20.92 -10.77
CA VAL A 243 -8.28 22.21 -10.25
C VAL A 243 -8.88 22.40 -8.86
N GLY A 244 -8.04 22.69 -7.86
CA GLY A 244 -8.52 22.98 -6.51
C GLY A 244 -9.40 24.24 -6.45
N TYR A 245 -10.24 24.33 -5.42
CA TYR A 245 -11.08 25.49 -5.12
C TYR A 245 -10.26 26.79 -5.13
N ASN A 246 -10.77 27.82 -5.82
CA ASN A 246 -10.06 29.09 -6.08
C ASN A 246 -8.74 28.94 -6.87
N GLY A 247 -8.46 27.77 -7.44
CA GLY A 247 -7.30 27.55 -8.29
C GLY A 247 -7.42 28.22 -9.65
N ASN A 248 -6.29 28.31 -10.34
CA ASN A 248 -6.21 28.80 -11.71
C ASN A 248 -5.70 27.69 -12.62
N GLN A 249 -6.12 27.70 -13.88
CA GLN A 249 -5.60 26.80 -14.90
C GLN A 249 -5.49 27.50 -16.25
N SER A 250 -4.30 27.44 -16.84
CA SER A 250 -4.04 27.97 -18.18
C SER A 250 -4.07 26.87 -19.24
N PHE A 251 -4.56 27.23 -20.42
CA PHE A 251 -4.60 26.41 -21.62
C PHE A 251 -3.90 27.13 -22.76
N THR A 252 -3.17 26.37 -23.57
CA THR A 252 -2.56 26.82 -24.83
C THR A 252 -3.18 26.06 -26.00
N MET A 253 -3.47 26.77 -27.08
CA MET A 253 -4.04 26.22 -28.30
C MET A 253 -3.07 26.42 -29.45
N ALA A 254 -2.70 25.33 -30.12
CA ALA A 254 -1.78 25.36 -31.25
C ALA A 254 -2.42 24.68 -32.48
N PRO A 255 -2.59 25.39 -33.61
CA PRO A 255 -3.03 24.77 -34.86
C PRO A 255 -1.91 23.91 -35.46
N ASP A 256 -2.30 22.83 -36.15
CA ASP A 256 -1.38 22.04 -36.97
C ASP A 256 -0.94 22.82 -38.22
N ALA A 257 0.11 22.36 -38.90
CA ALA A 257 0.51 22.94 -40.18
C ALA A 257 -0.64 22.90 -41.20
N GLY A 258 -0.87 24.02 -41.90
CA GLY A 258 -1.98 24.17 -42.85
C GLY A 258 -3.34 24.46 -42.20
N LYS A 259 -3.39 24.65 -40.88
CA LYS A 259 -4.60 24.94 -40.11
C LYS A 259 -4.51 26.30 -39.43
N ILE A 260 -5.66 26.83 -39.06
CA ILE A 260 -5.81 28.03 -38.23
C ILE A 260 -6.80 27.75 -37.11
N LEU A 261 -6.57 28.33 -35.93
CA LEU A 261 -7.53 28.32 -34.84
C LEU A 261 -8.75 29.14 -35.26
N TYR A 262 -9.90 28.47 -35.33
CA TYR A 262 -11.17 29.07 -35.77
C TYR A 262 -11.89 29.73 -34.59
N ASP A 263 -12.03 29.02 -33.48
CA ASP A 263 -12.70 29.52 -32.28
C ASP A 263 -12.30 28.72 -31.04
N VAL A 264 -12.49 29.32 -29.87
CA VAL A 264 -12.44 28.66 -28.57
C VAL A 264 -13.78 28.89 -27.87
N LEU A 265 -14.44 27.81 -27.47
CA LEU A 265 -15.67 27.86 -26.66
C LEU A 265 -15.32 27.57 -25.21
N VAL A 266 -15.75 28.44 -24.30
CA VAL A 266 -15.70 28.24 -22.85
C VAL A 266 -17.12 28.15 -22.33
N ASP A 267 -17.47 27.02 -21.71
CA ASP A 267 -18.84 26.72 -21.26
C ASP A 267 -19.91 26.94 -22.36
N GLY A 268 -19.53 26.62 -23.60
CA GLY A 268 -20.37 26.79 -24.78
C GLY A 268 -20.41 28.21 -25.35
N ALA A 269 -19.82 29.21 -24.68
CA ALA A 269 -19.73 30.58 -25.16
C ALA A 269 -18.40 30.82 -25.91
N SER A 270 -18.47 31.43 -27.10
CA SER A 270 -17.27 31.78 -27.86
C SER A 270 -16.49 32.90 -27.17
N VAL A 271 -15.19 32.67 -27.02
CA VAL A 271 -14.20 33.67 -26.60
C VAL A 271 -13.30 34.11 -27.77
N GLY A 272 -13.60 33.65 -28.98
CA GLY A 272 -12.82 33.91 -30.19
C GLY A 272 -11.57 33.02 -30.32
N PRO A 273 -10.80 33.19 -31.41
CA PRO A 273 -9.61 32.39 -31.70
C PRO A 273 -8.40 32.84 -30.85
N VAL A 274 -8.49 32.66 -29.53
CA VAL A 274 -7.39 32.95 -28.60
C VAL A 274 -6.42 31.78 -28.50
N THR A 275 -5.12 32.03 -28.64
CA THR A 275 -4.09 30.99 -28.54
C THR A 275 -3.79 30.59 -27.10
N THR A 276 -4.29 31.34 -26.13
CA THR A 276 -4.18 31.08 -24.69
C THR A 276 -5.46 31.46 -23.97
N TYR A 277 -5.88 30.67 -22.99
CA TYR A 277 -6.99 30.98 -22.10
C TYR A 277 -6.66 30.59 -20.66
N GLU A 278 -7.01 31.41 -19.68
CA GLU A 278 -6.82 31.11 -18.26
C GLU A 278 -8.16 31.15 -17.53
N PHE A 279 -8.51 30.04 -16.88
CA PHE A 279 -9.51 30.06 -15.83
C PHE A 279 -8.87 30.59 -14.55
N THR A 280 -9.49 31.58 -13.93
CA THR A 280 -9.04 32.14 -12.66
C THR A 280 -10.11 31.95 -11.61
N ASN A 281 -9.69 31.66 -10.37
CA ASN A 281 -10.59 31.42 -9.24
C ASN A 281 -11.71 30.43 -9.61
N VAL A 282 -11.34 29.19 -9.93
CA VAL A 282 -12.31 28.15 -10.32
C VAL A 282 -13.20 27.80 -9.13
N LEU A 283 -14.52 27.95 -9.33
CA LEU A 283 -15.57 27.72 -8.32
C LEU A 283 -16.64 26.71 -8.77
N ALA A 284 -16.48 26.13 -9.96
CA ALA A 284 -17.38 25.14 -10.54
C ALA A 284 -16.65 24.35 -11.64
N ASP A 285 -17.26 23.26 -12.09
CA ASP A 285 -16.80 22.54 -13.28
C ASP A 285 -16.93 23.42 -14.53
N HIS A 286 -15.97 23.31 -15.45
CA HIS A 286 -15.93 24.05 -16.71
C HIS A 286 -15.63 23.17 -17.91
N THR A 287 -15.91 23.70 -19.10
CA THR A 287 -15.50 23.11 -20.37
C THR A 287 -14.75 24.12 -21.23
N ILE A 288 -13.76 23.64 -21.98
CA ILE A 288 -13.06 24.44 -22.98
C ILE A 288 -12.83 23.62 -24.25
N VAL A 289 -13.26 24.15 -25.39
CA VAL A 289 -13.22 23.45 -26.68
C VAL A 289 -12.57 24.33 -27.74
N ALA A 290 -11.42 23.91 -28.26
CA ALA A 290 -10.75 24.57 -29.36
C ALA A 290 -11.16 23.96 -30.71
N SER A 291 -11.49 24.80 -31.69
CA SER A 291 -11.86 24.37 -33.04
C SER A 291 -10.89 24.92 -34.08
N TYR A 292 -10.53 24.11 -35.07
CA TYR A 292 -9.55 24.45 -36.11
C TYR A 292 -10.15 24.28 -37.50
N THR A 293 -9.71 25.11 -38.45
CA THR A 293 -10.10 25.02 -39.87
C THR A 293 -8.87 25.09 -40.78
N ASN A 294 -9.01 24.71 -42.04
CA ASN A 294 -7.93 24.81 -43.03
C ASN A 294 -7.62 26.27 -43.36
N ILE A 295 -6.34 26.59 -43.53
CA ILE A 295 -5.94 27.82 -44.22
C ILE A 295 -6.30 27.62 -45.71
N LEU A 296 -7.07 28.56 -46.28
CA LEU A 296 -7.51 28.52 -47.67
C LEU A 296 -6.81 29.59 -48.49
N HIS A 297 -6.29 29.19 -49.65
CA HIS A 297 -5.80 30.08 -50.70
C HIS A 297 -6.81 30.11 -51.84
N TYR A 298 -6.90 31.23 -52.56
CA TYR A 298 -7.86 31.38 -53.65
C TYR A 298 -7.12 31.53 -54.98
N ILE A 299 -7.39 30.63 -55.93
CA ILE A 299 -6.86 30.66 -57.30
C ILE A 299 -7.98 31.10 -58.23
N THR A 300 -7.76 32.10 -59.08
CA THR A 300 -8.74 32.52 -60.09
C THR A 300 -8.32 32.05 -61.47
N ALA A 301 -9.11 31.16 -62.07
CA ALA A 301 -8.86 30.55 -63.37
C ALA A 301 -9.79 31.13 -64.45
N THR A 302 -9.21 31.68 -65.50
CA THR A 302 -9.95 32.27 -66.63
C THR A 302 -9.39 31.78 -67.96
N ALA A 303 -10.27 31.40 -68.89
CA ALA A 303 -9.91 31.09 -70.26
C ALA A 303 -10.21 32.27 -71.19
N GLY A 304 -9.31 32.54 -72.14
CA GLY A 304 -9.53 33.53 -73.19
C GLY A 304 -10.53 33.06 -74.25
N THR A 305 -10.85 33.94 -75.22
CA THR A 305 -11.78 33.64 -76.31
C THR A 305 -11.39 32.35 -77.05
N GLY A 306 -12.33 31.40 -77.15
CA GLY A 306 -12.14 30.11 -77.83
C GLY A 306 -11.49 29.01 -76.96
N GLY A 307 -11.10 29.31 -75.72
CA GLY A 307 -10.58 28.33 -74.75
C GLY A 307 -11.60 27.93 -73.69
N THR A 308 -11.34 26.80 -73.02
CA THR A 308 -12.05 26.34 -71.82
C THR A 308 -11.03 26.05 -70.72
N ILE A 309 -11.42 26.28 -69.46
CA ILE A 309 -10.66 25.86 -68.29
C ILE A 309 -11.65 25.35 -67.24
N THR A 310 -11.36 24.22 -66.60
CA THR A 310 -12.19 23.59 -65.59
C THR A 310 -11.30 23.20 -64.40
N PRO A 311 -11.62 23.65 -63.17
CA PRO A 311 -12.68 24.60 -62.83
C PRO A 311 -12.37 26.04 -63.31
N ALA A 312 -13.35 26.75 -63.84
CA ALA A 312 -13.25 28.20 -64.08
C ALA A 312 -13.70 29.00 -62.85
N GLY A 313 -13.25 30.25 -62.75
CA GLY A 313 -13.59 31.15 -61.65
C GLY A 313 -12.65 30.99 -60.45
N THR A 314 -13.10 31.43 -59.28
CA THR A 314 -12.32 31.39 -58.04
C THR A 314 -12.48 30.03 -57.36
N VAL A 315 -11.36 29.33 -57.14
CA VAL A 315 -11.28 28.03 -56.46
C VAL A 315 -10.53 28.21 -55.14
N ALA A 316 -11.13 27.74 -54.05
CA ALA A 316 -10.47 27.66 -52.75
C ALA A 316 -9.62 26.38 -52.67
N VAL A 317 -8.35 26.52 -52.33
CA VAL A 317 -7.35 25.46 -52.24
C VAL A 317 -6.78 25.45 -50.83
N PRO A 318 -6.93 24.36 -50.06
CA PRO A 318 -6.28 24.23 -48.76
C PRO A 318 -4.76 24.36 -48.86
N GLU A 319 -4.15 25.05 -47.89
CA GLU A 319 -2.70 25.20 -47.82
C GLU A 319 -1.98 23.84 -47.88
N GLY A 320 -0.88 23.78 -48.65
CA GLY A 320 -0.10 22.56 -48.83
C GLY A 320 -0.72 21.51 -49.76
N THR A 321 -1.89 21.78 -50.35
CA THR A 321 -2.55 20.88 -51.33
C THR A 321 -2.42 21.41 -52.76
N GLY A 322 -2.58 20.51 -53.74
CA GLY A 322 -2.58 20.86 -55.17
C GLY A 322 -4.00 20.94 -55.74
N GLN A 323 -4.20 21.80 -56.74
CA GLN A 323 -5.42 21.87 -57.55
C GLN A 323 -5.06 21.71 -59.03
N THR A 324 -5.74 20.78 -59.71
CA THR A 324 -5.60 20.59 -61.16
C THR A 324 -6.65 21.40 -61.92
N PHE A 325 -6.23 22.00 -63.03
CA PHE A 325 -7.08 22.71 -63.97
C PHE A 325 -6.88 22.09 -65.37
N THR A 326 -7.96 21.86 -66.12
CA THR A 326 -7.95 21.26 -67.47
C THR A 326 -8.74 22.07 -68.47
#